data_AF-A7HBZ5-F1
#
_entry.id   AF-A7HBZ5-F1
#
_cell.length_a   1.000
_cell.length_b   1.000
_cell.length_c   1.000
_cell.angle_alpha   90.00
_cell.angle_beta   90.00
_cell.angle_gamma   90.00
#
_symmetry.space_group_name_H-M   'P 1'
#
loop_
_entity.id
_entity.type
_entity.pdbx_description
1 polymer ?
#
loop_
_entity_poly.entity_id
_entity_poly.type
_entity_poly.pdbx_seq_one_letter_code
_entity_poly.pdbx_strand_id
1 'polypeptide(L)'
;MVNGLEATRRAGGLAKEFREFLLKQNVIALAAGVVIGAAIGKVVSGIVDFVVMPVVGLLLPGQDEWRQAKLDIGGGNAIGYGEVVGRLVEFGIIALVVFLVLKAFVRAPPPPAPTKACPQCLETIPAAALRCRACTSEV
;
A
#
# COMPACT_ATOMS: atom_id res chain seq x y z
N MET A 1 -25.28 -14.42 50.44
CA MET A 1 -25.34 -13.03 49.93
C MET A 1 -24.01 -12.60 49.27
N VAL A 2 -23.42 -13.40 48.37
CA VAL A 2 -22.09 -13.12 47.78
C VAL A 2 -22.05 -13.08 46.25
N ASN A 3 -23.16 -13.35 45.56
CA ASN A 3 -23.22 -13.45 44.08
C ASN A 3 -23.48 -12.11 43.34
N GLY A 4 -23.44 -10.97 44.04
CA GLY A 4 -23.77 -9.66 43.45
C GLY A 4 -22.57 -8.80 43.01
N LEU A 5 -21.37 -9.09 43.51
CA LEU A 5 -20.17 -8.25 43.31
C LEU A 5 -19.25 -8.74 42.16
N GLU A 6 -19.53 -9.90 41.55
CA GLU A 6 -18.68 -10.47 40.49
C GLU A 6 -19.06 -9.99 39.08
N ALA A 7 -20.29 -9.51 38.87
CA ALA A 7 -20.75 -9.00 37.58
C ALA A 7 -20.08 -7.66 37.19
N THR A 8 -19.74 -6.83 38.17
CA THR A 8 -19.15 -5.50 37.95
C THR A 8 -17.64 -5.53 37.71
N ARG A 9 -16.96 -6.66 37.95
CA ARG A 9 -15.50 -6.83 37.71
C ARG A 9 -15.16 -7.21 36.27
N ARG A 10 -16.17 -7.55 35.44
CA ARG A 10 -16.05 -7.78 33.99
C ARG A 10 -16.13 -6.50 33.15
N ALA A 11 -16.02 -5.33 33.79
CA ALA A 11 -15.91 -4.04 33.11
C ALA A 11 -14.47 -3.72 32.64
N GLY A 12 -13.70 -4.74 32.24
CA GLY A 12 -12.64 -4.54 31.24
C GLY A 12 -13.30 -4.34 29.88
N GLY A 13 -14.15 -3.30 29.79
CA GLY A 13 -15.16 -3.13 28.75
C GLY A 13 -14.59 -3.11 27.35
N LEU A 14 -15.46 -3.36 26.37
CA LEU A 14 -15.28 -3.33 24.91
C LEU A 14 -13.98 -2.70 24.36
N ALA A 15 -13.55 -1.54 24.87
CA ALA A 15 -12.27 -0.93 24.55
C ALA A 15 -11.03 -1.85 24.80
N LYS A 16 -11.03 -2.67 25.86
CA LYS A 16 -9.95 -3.61 26.17
C LYS A 16 -9.98 -4.81 25.22
N GLU A 17 -11.17 -5.35 24.94
CA GLU A 17 -11.37 -6.42 23.95
C GLU A 17 -11.03 -5.96 22.53
N PHE A 18 -11.38 -4.72 22.18
CA PHE A 18 -11.06 -4.09 20.90
C PHE A 18 -9.54 -3.85 20.77
N ARG A 19 -8.89 -3.34 21.82
CA ARG A 19 -7.42 -3.21 21.85
C ARG A 19 -6.75 -4.57 21.70
N GLU A 20 -7.26 -5.60 22.36
CA GLU A 20 -6.70 -6.95 22.29
C GLU A 20 -6.93 -7.60 20.91
N PHE A 21 -8.05 -7.31 20.25
CA PHE A 21 -8.31 -7.67 18.85
C PHE A 21 -7.33 -6.97 17.88
N LEU A 22 -7.14 -5.66 18.02
CA LEU A 22 -6.21 -4.87 17.21
C LEU A 22 -4.74 -5.27 17.37
N LEU A 23 -4.38 -5.87 18.51
CA LEU A 23 -3.01 -6.34 18.78
C LEU A 23 -2.77 -7.78 18.29
N LYS A 24 -3.81 -8.62 18.21
CA LYS A 24 -3.69 -10.02 17.75
C LYS A 24 -3.55 -10.14 16.23
N GLN A 25 -4.29 -9.32 15.50
CA GLN A 25 -4.15 -9.20 14.06
C GLN A 25 -3.23 -7.99 13.83
N ASN A 26 -2.23 -8.07 12.96
CA ASN A 26 -1.29 -6.97 12.65
C ASN A 26 -1.97 -5.79 11.91
N VAL A 27 -3.19 -5.43 12.31
CA VAL A 27 -4.09 -4.43 11.72
C VAL A 27 -3.51 -3.04 11.87
N ILE A 28 -2.79 -2.77 12.95
CA ILE A 28 -2.17 -1.46 13.17
C ILE A 28 -1.12 -1.17 12.08
N ALA A 29 -0.28 -2.15 11.74
CA ALA A 29 0.70 -1.99 10.65
C ALA A 29 0.01 -1.88 9.29
N LEU A 30 -1.03 -2.67 9.05
CA LEU A 30 -1.81 -2.60 7.81
C LEU A 30 -2.52 -1.23 7.66
N ALA A 31 -3.17 -0.74 8.72
CA ALA A 31 -3.86 0.54 8.73
C ALA A 31 -2.88 1.71 8.50
N ALA A 32 -1.73 1.70 9.18
CA ALA A 32 -0.68 2.68 8.95
C ALA A 32 -0.18 2.64 7.48
N GLY A 33 0.02 1.44 6.92
CA GLY A 33 0.41 1.25 5.53
C GLY A 33 -0.59 1.84 4.54
N VAL A 34 -1.90 1.63 4.76
CA VAL A 34 -2.96 2.19 3.88
C VAL A 34 -3.01 3.71 3.95
N VAL A 35 -2.90 4.31 5.15
CA VAL A 35 -2.92 5.77 5.33
C VAL A 35 -1.70 6.42 4.66
N ILE A 36 -0.51 5.86 4.85
CA ILE A 36 0.72 6.34 4.22
C ILE A 36 0.64 6.17 2.69
N GLY A 37 0.14 5.02 2.21
CA GLY A 37 -0.07 4.76 0.79
C GLY A 37 -0.99 5.79 0.13
N ALA A 38 -2.11 6.12 0.78
CA ALA A 38 -3.04 7.14 0.31
C ALA A 38 -2.39 8.54 0.26
N ALA A 39 -1.55 8.89 1.24
CA ALA A 39 -0.83 10.16 1.26
C ALA A 39 0.22 10.25 0.14
N ILE A 40 1.00 9.18 -0.07
CA ILE A 40 1.99 9.10 -1.16
C ILE A 40 1.30 9.20 -2.52
N GLY A 41 0.15 8.54 -2.69
CA GLY A 41 -0.65 8.63 -3.91
C GLY A 41 -0.97 10.07 -4.30
N LYS A 42 -1.38 10.91 -3.34
CA LYS A 42 -1.66 12.33 -3.57
C LYS A 42 -0.42 13.12 -4.02
N VAL A 43 0.75 12.81 -3.44
CA VAL A 43 2.01 13.46 -3.83
C VAL A 43 2.35 13.10 -5.28
N VAL A 44 2.20 11.83 -5.66
CA VAL A 44 2.49 11.40 -7.04
C VAL A 44 1.49 11.98 -8.03
N SER A 45 0.19 11.98 -7.72
CA SER A 45 -0.83 12.65 -8.53
C SER A 45 -0.49 14.12 -8.75
N GLY A 46 -0.12 14.86 -7.69
CA GLY A 46 0.30 16.25 -7.84
C GLY A 46 1.51 16.43 -8.77
N ILE A 47 2.51 15.56 -8.70
CA ILE A 47 3.65 15.62 -9.63
C ILE A 47 3.19 15.38 -11.08
N VAL A 48 2.26 14.43 -11.30
CA VAL A 48 1.71 14.17 -12.63
C VAL A 48 0.93 15.37 -13.15
N ASP A 49 0.06 15.95 -12.33
CA ASP A 49 -0.78 17.08 -12.69
C ASP A 49 0.03 18.34 -12.99
N PHE A 50 1.07 18.63 -12.20
CA PHE A 50 1.85 19.86 -12.32
C PHE A 50 3.08 19.76 -13.23
N VAL A 51 3.60 18.55 -13.48
CA VAL A 51 4.83 18.37 -14.29
C VAL A 51 4.54 17.60 -15.57
N VAL A 52 3.80 16.49 -15.49
CA VAL A 52 3.64 15.60 -16.64
C VAL A 52 2.55 16.11 -17.59
N MET A 53 1.38 16.52 -17.07
CA MET A 53 0.28 17.02 -17.90
C MET A 53 0.70 18.24 -18.76
N PRO A 54 1.43 19.25 -18.24
CA PRO A 54 1.92 20.36 -19.07
C PRO A 54 2.90 19.92 -20.16
N VAL A 55 3.78 18.95 -19.87
CA VAL A 55 4.74 18.43 -20.85
C VAL A 55 4.03 17.63 -21.94
N VAL A 56 3.04 16.80 -21.58
CA VAL A 56 2.21 16.06 -22.53
C VAL A 56 1.37 17.02 -23.38
N GLY A 57 0.79 18.06 -22.77
CA GLY A 57 0.03 19.10 -23.45
C GLY A 57 0.87 19.98 -24.40
N LEU A 58 2.18 20.08 -24.18
CA LEU A 58 3.09 20.72 -25.13
C LEU A 58 3.43 19.81 -26.33
N LEU A 59 3.46 18.50 -26.13
CA LEU A 59 3.77 17.52 -27.19
C LEU A 59 2.57 17.20 -28.10
N LEU A 60 1.33 17.29 -27.62
CA LEU A 60 0.13 17.11 -28.45
C LEU A 60 -0.46 18.48 -28.83
N PRO A 61 -0.42 18.89 -30.12
CA PRO A 61 -1.07 20.11 -30.57
C PRO A 61 -2.60 19.94 -30.48
N GLY A 62 -3.23 20.58 -29.50
CA GLY A 62 -4.66 20.48 -29.21
C GLY A 62 -4.89 20.30 -27.71
N GLN A 63 -4.75 21.39 -26.96
CA GLN A 63 -4.88 21.44 -25.50
C GLN A 63 -6.22 20.83 -25.06
N ASP A 64 -6.20 19.62 -24.50
CA ASP A 64 -7.30 18.94 -23.82
C ASP A 64 -8.66 18.85 -24.57
N GLU A 65 -8.73 19.19 -25.86
CA GLU A 65 -9.99 19.16 -26.63
C GLU A 65 -10.57 17.75 -26.71
N TRP A 66 -9.70 16.72 -26.71
CA TRP A 66 -10.10 15.32 -26.65
C TRP A 66 -10.69 14.91 -25.29
N ARG A 67 -10.31 15.56 -24.18
CA ARG A 67 -10.92 15.35 -22.85
C ARG A 67 -12.30 16.01 -22.76
N GLN A 68 -12.52 17.11 -23.47
CA GLN A 68 -13.79 17.84 -23.48
C GLN A 68 -14.81 17.31 -24.48
N ALA A 69 -14.46 16.24 -25.21
CA ALA A 69 -15.34 15.62 -26.17
C ALA A 69 -16.59 15.06 -25.47
N LYS A 70 -17.73 15.69 -25.75
CA LYS A 70 -19.06 15.36 -25.25
C LYS A 70 -19.90 14.82 -26.40
N LEU A 71 -20.57 13.69 -26.16
CA LEU A 71 -21.67 13.26 -27.00
C LEU A 71 -22.95 13.80 -26.39
N ASP A 72 -23.55 14.80 -27.03
CA ASP A 72 -24.87 15.30 -26.65
C ASP A 72 -25.93 14.26 -27.02
N ILE A 73 -26.42 13.56 -26.01
CA ILE A 73 -27.60 12.72 -26.14
C ILE A 73 -28.75 13.65 -25.75
N GLY A 74 -29.46 14.20 -26.76
CA GLY A 74 -30.41 15.30 -26.58
C GLY A 74 -31.31 15.20 -25.34
N GLY A 75 -31.64 16.36 -24.76
CA GLY A 75 -32.41 16.45 -23.50
C GLY A 75 -31.64 16.99 -22.30
N GLY A 76 -30.47 17.64 -22.53
CA GLY A 76 -29.65 18.25 -21.47
C GLY A 76 -28.61 17.31 -20.84
N ASN A 77 -28.55 16.04 -21.28
CA ASN A 77 -27.60 15.05 -20.77
C ASN A 77 -26.49 14.77 -21.79
N ALA A 78 -25.32 15.36 -21.57
CA ALA A 78 -24.13 15.08 -22.34
C ALA A 78 -23.29 13.97 -21.68
N ILE A 79 -22.96 12.90 -22.40
CA ILE A 79 -21.97 11.92 -21.93
C ILE A 79 -20.59 12.40 -22.37
N GLY A 80 -19.82 12.91 -21.40
CA GLY A 80 -18.41 13.28 -21.60
C GLY A 80 -17.53 12.04 -21.65
N TYR A 81 -17.49 11.35 -22.80
CA TYR A 81 -16.60 10.20 -22.98
C TYR A 81 -15.12 10.61 -22.90
N GLY A 82 -14.81 11.86 -23.30
CA GLY A 82 -13.47 12.43 -23.20
C GLY A 82 -12.94 12.48 -21.77
N GLU A 83 -13.80 12.75 -20.78
CA GLU A 83 -13.41 12.80 -19.37
C GLU A 83 -13.04 11.39 -18.86
N VAL A 84 -13.81 10.38 -19.23
CA VAL A 84 -13.54 8.99 -18.82
C VAL A 84 -12.22 8.49 -19.40
N VAL A 85 -11.99 8.72 -20.70
CA VAL A 85 -10.71 8.38 -21.34
C VAL A 85 -9.56 9.19 -20.74
N GLY A 86 -9.79 10.47 -20.43
CA GLY A 86 -8.85 11.32 -19.71
C GLY A 86 -8.40 10.73 -18.40
N ARG A 87 -9.33 10.30 -17.54
CA ARG A 87 -9.02 9.66 -16.26
C ARG A 87 -8.28 8.34 -16.40
N LEU A 88 -8.59 7.55 -17.44
CA LEU A 88 -7.88 6.29 -17.71
C LEU A 88 -6.42 6.54 -18.13
N VAL A 89 -6.19 7.54 -19.00
CA VAL A 89 -4.84 7.94 -19.42
C VAL A 89 -4.05 8.49 -18.22
N GLU A 90 -4.67 9.33 -17.40
CA GLU A 90 -4.08 9.88 -16.18
C GLU A 90 -3.67 8.78 -15.19
N PHE A 91 -4.54 7.80 -14.97
CA PHE A 91 -4.23 6.62 -14.16
C PHE A 91 -3.02 5.84 -14.71
N GLY A 92 -2.96 5.64 -16.04
CA GLY A 92 -1.84 4.98 -16.70
C GLY A 92 -0.52 5.76 -16.53
N ILE A 93 -0.56 7.08 -16.65
CA ILE A 93 0.61 7.96 -16.45
C ILE A 93 1.08 7.90 -14.99
N ILE A 94 0.16 8.00 -14.02
CA ILE A 94 0.49 7.88 -12.59
C ILE A 94 1.15 6.53 -12.31
N ALA A 95 0.57 5.43 -12.79
CA ALA A 95 1.13 4.09 -12.60
C ALA A 95 2.55 3.97 -13.18
N LEU A 96 2.79 4.55 -14.36
CA LEU A 96 4.11 4.58 -15.00
C LEU A 96 5.12 5.40 -14.18
N VAL A 97 4.73 6.57 -13.69
CA VAL A 97 5.61 7.44 -12.88
C VAL A 97 5.93 6.78 -11.54
N VAL A 98 4.95 6.20 -10.84
CA VAL A 98 5.19 5.43 -9.61
C VAL A 98 6.20 4.31 -9.88
N PHE A 99 6.02 3.56 -10.96
CA PHE A 99 6.93 2.49 -11.34
C PHE A 99 8.36 2.99 -11.59
N LEU A 100 8.53 4.10 -12.33
CA LEU A 100 9.84 4.69 -12.59
C LEU A 100 10.52 5.19 -11.30
N VAL A 101 9.77 5.82 -10.40
CA VAL A 101 10.27 6.27 -9.09
C VAL A 101 10.70 5.06 -8.27
N LEU A 102 9.87 4.02 -8.14
CA LEU A 102 10.24 2.80 -7.41
C LEU A 102 11.48 2.14 -8.02
N LYS A 103 11.57 2.05 -9.35
CA LYS A 103 12.75 1.49 -10.03
C LYS A 103 14.02 2.33 -9.82
N ALA A 104 13.89 3.66 -9.74
CA ALA A 104 15.02 4.56 -9.56
C ALA A 104 15.55 4.56 -8.11
N PHE A 105 14.64 4.55 -7.12
CA PHE A 105 15.00 4.71 -5.71
C PHE A 105 15.09 3.38 -4.94
N VAL A 106 14.31 2.36 -5.29
CA VAL A 106 14.36 1.05 -4.62
C VAL A 106 15.41 0.19 -5.30
N ARG A 107 16.61 0.18 -4.73
CA ARG A 107 17.66 -0.77 -5.12
C ARG A 107 17.23 -2.17 -4.69
N ALA A 108 17.44 -3.16 -5.55
CA ALA A 108 17.09 -4.55 -5.24
C ALA A 108 17.63 -4.91 -3.84
N PRO A 109 16.79 -5.43 -2.94
CA PRO A 109 17.28 -5.86 -1.63
C PRO A 109 18.38 -6.89 -1.85
N PRO A 110 19.47 -6.86 -1.07
CA PRO A 110 20.49 -7.89 -1.17
C PRO A 110 19.81 -9.26 -1.07
N PRO A 111 20.22 -10.24 -1.91
CA PRO A 111 19.60 -11.56 -1.88
C PRO A 111 19.59 -12.06 -0.43
N PRO A 112 18.47 -12.63 0.04
CA PRO A 112 18.39 -13.12 1.41
C PRO A 112 19.58 -14.04 1.65
N ALA A 113 20.31 -13.78 2.74
CA ALA A 113 21.49 -14.58 3.07
C ALA A 113 21.09 -16.06 3.02
N PRO A 114 21.87 -16.93 2.34
CA PRO A 114 21.52 -18.34 2.21
C PRO A 114 21.25 -18.91 3.60
N THR A 115 20.11 -19.57 3.76
CA THR A 115 19.70 -20.19 5.04
C THR A 115 19.76 -21.70 4.92
N LYS A 116 20.29 -22.37 5.95
CA LYS A 116 20.27 -23.83 6.09
C LYS A 116 19.34 -24.23 7.24
N ALA A 117 18.73 -25.41 7.17
CA ALA A 117 17.97 -25.98 8.28
C ALA A 117 18.91 -26.69 9.25
N CYS A 118 18.78 -26.43 10.55
CA CYS A 118 19.51 -27.16 11.58
C CYS A 118 19.02 -28.64 11.62
N PRO A 119 19.91 -29.64 11.59
CA PRO A 119 19.52 -31.05 11.63
C PRO A 119 18.97 -31.49 12.99
N GLN A 120 19.35 -30.82 14.07
CA GLN A 120 18.92 -31.18 15.44
C GLN A 120 17.55 -30.59 15.81
N CYS A 121 17.30 -29.33 15.44
CA CYS A 121 16.12 -28.60 15.90
C CYS A 121 15.24 -28.04 14.78
N LEU A 122 15.60 -28.29 13.51
CA LEU A 122 14.85 -27.86 12.32
C LEU A 122 14.62 -26.34 12.19
N GLU A 123 15.32 -25.54 13.00
CA GLU A 123 15.27 -24.08 12.95
C GLU A 123 16.04 -23.57 11.71
N THR A 124 15.51 -22.53 11.07
CA THR A 124 16.17 -21.87 9.94
C THR A 124 17.31 -20.97 10.46
N ILE A 125 18.55 -21.32 10.11
CA ILE A 125 19.76 -20.60 10.52
C ILE A 125 20.48 -20.02 9.30
N PRO A 126 21.23 -18.92 9.44
CA PRO A 126 22.07 -18.43 8.34
C PRO A 126 23.13 -19.48 7.99
N ALA A 127 23.43 -19.67 6.70
CA ALA A 127 24.35 -20.71 6.23
C ALA A 127 25.76 -20.60 6.82
N ALA A 128 26.18 -19.39 7.18
CA ALA A 128 27.47 -19.12 7.82
C ALA A 128 27.50 -19.40 9.33
N ALA A 129 26.39 -19.81 9.97
CA ALA A 129 26.38 -20.12 11.40
C ALA A 129 27.09 -21.46 11.69
N LEU A 130 28.06 -21.42 12.61
CA LEU A 130 28.75 -22.59 13.18
C LEU A 130 27.97 -23.23 14.34
N ARG A 131 27.10 -22.46 15.00
CA ARG A 131 26.23 -22.93 16.09
C ARG A 131 24.82 -22.41 15.95
N CYS A 132 23.85 -23.27 16.25
CA CYS A 132 22.44 -22.94 16.19
C CYS A 132 22.06 -22.06 17.39
N ARG A 133 21.38 -20.92 17.16
CA ARG A 133 20.92 -20.02 18.23
C ARG A 133 19.87 -20.63 19.17
N ALA A 134 19.07 -21.57 18.66
CA ALA A 134 17.92 -22.11 19.38
C ALA A 134 18.31 -23.29 20.28
N CYS A 135 19.11 -24.22 19.75
CA CYS A 135 19.50 -25.44 20.46
C CYS A 135 20.99 -25.53 20.81
N THR A 136 21.81 -24.53 20.46
CA THR A 136 23.27 -24.49 20.73
C THR A 136 24.11 -25.63 20.13
N SER A 137 23.51 -26.51 19.33
CA SER A 137 24.23 -27.57 18.61
C SER A 137 25.10 -26.99 17.49
N GLU A 138 26.17 -27.71 17.16
CA GLU A 138 27.04 -27.42 16.01
C GLU A 138 26.35 -27.83 14.70
N VAL A 139 26.46 -26.96 13.68
CA VAL A 139 25.65 -26.97 12.44
C VAL A 139 26.43 -26.64 11.19
#